data_AF-A0A8K0EDD3-F1
#
_entry.id   AF-A0A8K0EDD3-F1
#
_cell.length_a   1.000
_cell.length_b   1.000
_cell.length_c   1.000
_cell.angle_alpha   90.00
_cell.angle_beta   90.00
_cell.angle_gamma   90.00
#
_symmetry.space_group_name_H-M   'P 1'
#
loop_
_entity.id
_entity.type
_entity.pdbx_description
1 polymer ?
#
loop_
_entity_poly.entity_id
_entity_poly.type
_entity_poly.pdbx_seq_one_letter_code
_entity_poly.pdbx_strand_id
1 'polypeptide(L)'
;MAKLSLYKAPKKNRKNPYTNRVGHGAEVMRQTYRVNDVTAEASLPASTHLLKEEYPLVEGFRDTVILASSKECSSPLPVPAMAECIQLHHIGEHWVVSTNKEGNTGITVYDSLYTTVGMSLRRQLVGLYKHHDSVDEGILPVTVICAQRQVGSSDCGLFAIANAVALAEGQCPTDVEFDQLKMRDHLDKCLMGKSLQMFPHFRNFQQSKSLQQSTYQLSIFCICHEYRQEAPMIQCDQCSNWLHYRCVNISAGDVAVLGATFLGITRTGHSYSLYYICI
;
A
#
# COMPACT_ATOMS: atom_id res chain seq x y z
N MET A 1 -0.47 -38.04 42.96
CA MET A 1 0.68 -37.23 42.51
C MET A 1 1.27 -37.85 41.26
N ALA A 2 1.01 -37.28 40.08
CA ALA A 2 1.55 -37.74 38.80
C ALA A 2 2.57 -36.71 38.28
N LYS A 3 3.81 -37.15 38.01
CA LYS A 3 4.91 -36.33 37.49
C LYS A 3 4.70 -36.10 35.98
N LEU A 4 4.59 -34.84 35.57
CA LEU A 4 4.69 -34.42 34.16
C LEU A 4 6.15 -34.52 33.69
N SER A 5 6.41 -35.30 32.63
CA SER A 5 7.69 -35.28 31.91
C SER A 5 7.61 -34.28 30.74
N LEU A 6 8.44 -33.24 30.79
CA LEU A 6 8.58 -32.23 29.74
C LEU A 6 9.27 -32.81 28.50
N TYR A 7 8.54 -32.93 27.39
CA TYR A 7 9.14 -33.17 26.07
C TYR A 7 9.81 -31.88 25.57
N LYS A 8 11.13 -31.91 25.36
CA LYS A 8 11.87 -30.80 24.74
C LYS A 8 11.64 -30.81 23.22
N ALA A 9 11.19 -29.68 22.67
CA ALA A 9 11.06 -29.50 21.23
C ALA A 9 12.42 -29.64 20.51
N PRO A 10 12.47 -30.24 19.31
CA PRO A 10 13.72 -30.40 18.56
C PRO A 10 14.25 -29.04 18.09
N LYS A 11 15.56 -28.84 18.18
CA LYS A 11 16.25 -27.63 17.73
C LYS A 11 16.10 -27.49 16.21
N LYS A 12 15.53 -26.37 15.73
CA LYS A 12 15.40 -26.05 14.29
C LYS A 12 16.79 -26.14 13.62
N ASN A 13 16.88 -26.96 12.58
CA ASN A 13 18.10 -27.17 11.81
C ASN A 13 18.35 -25.96 10.90
N ARG A 14 19.55 -25.35 10.95
CA ARG A 14 19.91 -24.13 10.20
C ARG A 14 20.15 -24.33 8.69
N LYS A 15 19.83 -25.51 8.14
CA LYS A 15 20.13 -25.89 6.75
C LYS A 15 18.84 -26.29 6.03
N ASN A 16 18.68 -25.82 4.79
CA ASN A 16 17.60 -26.25 3.91
C ASN A 16 17.74 -27.77 3.65
N PRO A 17 16.72 -28.58 3.98
CA PRO A 17 16.81 -30.04 3.95
C PRO A 17 16.89 -30.63 2.54
N TYR A 18 16.62 -29.85 1.49
CA TYR A 18 16.64 -30.31 0.10
C TYR A 18 17.94 -30.01 -0.64
N THR A 19 18.66 -28.95 -0.26
CA THR A 19 19.83 -28.46 -1.02
C THR A 19 21.13 -28.50 -0.22
N ASN A 20 21.06 -28.65 1.10
CA ASN A 20 22.20 -28.67 2.03
C ASN A 20 23.16 -27.46 1.91
N ARG A 21 22.75 -26.40 1.20
CA ARG A 21 23.51 -25.16 1.01
C ARG A 21 23.11 -24.12 2.06
N VAL A 22 24.12 -23.48 2.64
CA VAL A 22 23.92 -22.21 3.36
C VAL A 22 23.76 -21.15 2.27
N GLY A 23 22.58 -20.55 2.15
CA GLY A 23 22.16 -19.78 0.98
C GLY A 23 23.20 -18.73 0.58
N HIS A 24 23.72 -18.82 -0.65
CA HIS A 24 24.69 -17.89 -1.23
C HIS A 24 24.18 -16.44 -1.19
N GLY A 25 22.86 -16.23 -1.29
CA GLY A 25 22.22 -14.93 -1.12
C GLY A 25 22.40 -14.31 0.28
N ALA A 26 22.55 -15.11 1.34
CA ALA A 26 22.78 -14.62 2.70
C ALA A 26 24.21 -14.10 2.93
N GLU A 27 25.19 -14.61 2.16
CA GLU A 27 26.58 -14.14 2.19
C GLU A 27 26.70 -12.79 1.46
N VAL A 28 26.01 -12.66 0.32
CA VAL A 28 25.88 -11.39 -0.43
C VAL A 28 25.18 -10.34 0.43
N MET A 29 24.07 -10.70 1.09
CA MET A 29 23.36 -9.84 2.04
C MET A 29 24.26 -9.40 3.22
N ARG A 30 25.08 -10.30 3.77
CA ARG A 30 26.06 -9.93 4.82
C ARG A 30 27.10 -8.92 4.36
N GLN A 31 27.57 -9.02 3.12
CA GLN A 31 28.62 -8.16 2.59
C GLN A 31 28.10 -6.78 2.19
N THR A 32 26.86 -6.69 1.69
CA THR A 32 26.25 -5.41 1.30
C THR A 32 25.81 -4.55 2.49
N TYR A 33 25.39 -5.15 3.60
CA TYR A 33 24.76 -4.43 4.73
C TYR A 33 25.68 -4.19 5.96
N ARG A 34 26.99 -4.40 5.85
CA ARG A 34 27.96 -3.96 6.88
C ARG A 34 28.35 -2.51 6.67
N VAL A 35 27.48 -1.58 7.05
CA VAL A 35 27.85 -0.19 7.31
C VAL A 35 27.11 0.27 8.56
N ASN A 36 27.84 0.87 9.51
CA ASN A 36 27.44 1.26 10.86
C ASN A 36 26.40 2.41 10.93
N ASP A 37 25.44 2.45 10.00
CA ASP A 37 24.30 3.37 10.02
C ASP A 37 23.20 2.75 9.14
N VAL A 38 22.51 1.74 9.68
CA VAL A 38 21.42 1.09 8.95
C VAL A 38 20.20 1.99 9.04
N THR A 39 20.08 2.93 8.10
CA THR A 39 18.82 3.66 7.91
C THR A 39 17.71 2.67 7.60
N ALA A 40 16.47 2.95 8.04
CA ALA A 40 15.33 2.08 7.80
C ALA A 40 15.14 1.75 6.30
N GLU A 41 15.57 2.65 5.41
CA GLU A 41 15.55 2.50 3.95
C GLU A 41 16.44 1.37 3.44
N ALA A 42 17.66 1.22 3.97
CA ALA A 42 18.54 0.11 3.57
C ALA A 42 17.95 -1.25 3.95
N SER A 43 17.15 -1.29 5.01
CA SER A 43 16.49 -2.48 5.52
C SER A 43 15.16 -2.81 4.84
N LEU A 44 14.56 -1.89 4.10
CA LEU A 44 13.21 -2.08 3.53
C LEU A 44 13.11 -3.22 2.50
N PRO A 45 14.07 -3.41 1.57
CA PRO A 45 14.05 -4.57 0.67
C PRO A 45 14.13 -5.90 1.44
N ALA A 46 14.99 -5.97 2.45
CA ALA A 46 15.14 -7.14 3.31
C ALA A 46 13.87 -7.43 4.12
N SER A 47 13.27 -6.40 4.71
CA SER A 47 12.02 -6.49 5.47
C SER A 47 10.86 -6.90 4.58
N THR A 48 10.73 -6.34 3.38
CA THR A 48 9.67 -6.69 2.42
C THR A 48 9.78 -8.16 2.00
N HIS A 49 11.00 -8.64 1.76
CA HIS A 49 11.24 -10.05 1.47
C HIS A 49 10.83 -10.95 2.65
N LEU A 50 11.23 -10.60 3.88
CA LEU A 50 10.85 -11.37 5.07
C LEU A 50 9.35 -11.35 5.35
N LEU A 51 8.66 -10.22 5.13
CA LEU A 51 7.20 -10.14 5.25
C LEU A 51 6.51 -11.14 4.32
N LYS A 52 6.99 -11.25 3.08
CA LYS A 52 6.44 -12.20 2.11
C LYS A 52 6.73 -13.66 2.48
N GLU A 53 7.88 -13.94 3.09
CA GLU A 53 8.22 -15.29 3.57
C GLU A 53 7.42 -15.70 4.82
N GLU A 54 7.21 -14.78 5.77
CA GLU A 54 6.48 -15.04 7.02
C GLU A 54 4.95 -15.07 6.80
N TYR A 55 4.42 -14.25 5.88
CA TYR A 55 2.98 -14.13 5.62
C TYR A 55 2.63 -14.47 4.16
N PRO A 56 2.87 -15.71 3.70
CA PRO A 56 2.73 -16.07 2.29
C PRO A 56 1.28 -16.07 1.77
N LEU A 57 0.29 -16.05 2.67
CA LEU A 57 -1.14 -16.00 2.34
C LEU A 57 -1.68 -14.57 2.17
N VAL A 58 -0.90 -13.56 2.56
CA VAL A 58 -1.27 -12.15 2.38
C VAL A 58 -0.78 -11.71 1.00
N GLU A 59 -1.68 -11.19 0.15
CA GLU A 59 -1.26 -10.59 -1.11
C GLU A 59 -0.52 -9.25 -0.87
N GLY A 60 0.31 -8.85 -1.81
CA GLY A 60 1.10 -7.61 -1.68
C GLY A 60 2.57 -7.90 -1.41
N PHE A 61 3.19 -7.10 -0.55
CA PHE A 61 4.64 -7.05 -0.34
C PHE A 61 5.44 -7.11 -1.66
N ARG A 62 4.90 -6.45 -2.68
CA ARG A 62 5.47 -6.41 -4.03
C ARG A 62 6.66 -5.47 -4.03
N ASP A 63 7.57 -5.72 -4.97
CA ASP A 63 8.72 -4.85 -5.21
C ASP A 63 8.21 -3.42 -5.53
N THR A 64 8.65 -2.45 -4.71
CA THR A 64 8.21 -1.07 -4.82
C THR A 64 8.74 -0.37 -6.07
N VAL A 65 9.84 -0.84 -6.66
CA VAL A 65 10.36 -0.34 -7.94
C VAL A 65 9.39 -0.66 -9.06
N ILE A 66 8.81 -1.87 -9.07
CA ILE A 66 7.81 -2.28 -10.06
C ILE A 66 6.55 -1.42 -9.92
N LEU A 67 6.09 -1.18 -8.69
CA LEU A 67 4.94 -0.30 -8.44
C LEU A 67 5.16 1.14 -8.89
N ALA A 68 6.36 1.68 -8.66
CA ALA A 68 6.74 3.04 -9.04
C ALA A 68 7.00 3.23 -10.55
N SER A 69 7.31 2.16 -11.28
CA SER A 69 7.62 2.19 -12.71
C SER A 69 6.41 2.35 -13.65
N SER A 70 5.19 2.34 -13.12
CA SER A 70 3.93 2.46 -13.89
C SER A 70 3.67 3.88 -14.46
N LYS A 71 4.68 4.53 -15.05
CA LYS A 71 4.62 5.95 -15.42
C LYS A 71 3.83 6.26 -16.69
N GLU A 72 3.46 5.26 -17.48
CA GLU A 72 2.89 5.46 -18.82
C GLU A 72 1.57 4.72 -19.03
N CYS A 73 0.71 5.30 -19.89
CA CYS A 73 -0.57 4.74 -20.35
C CYS A 73 -0.43 3.32 -20.93
N SER A 74 0.76 2.99 -21.43
CA SER A 74 1.15 1.74 -22.09
C SER A 74 1.99 0.80 -21.22
N SER A 75 2.42 1.21 -20.02
CA SER A 75 3.19 0.30 -19.15
C SER A 75 2.21 -0.68 -18.48
N PRO A 76 2.56 -1.97 -18.36
CA PRO A 76 1.72 -2.91 -17.63
C PRO A 76 1.55 -2.39 -16.20
N LEU A 77 0.32 -1.99 -15.87
CA LEU A 77 -0.05 -1.66 -14.50
C LEU A 77 0.29 -2.87 -13.61
N PRO A 78 0.65 -2.64 -12.33
CA PRO A 78 0.80 -3.73 -11.38
C PRO A 78 -0.41 -4.66 -11.47
N VAL A 79 -0.17 -5.97 -11.45
CA VAL A 79 -1.28 -6.94 -11.40
C VAL A 79 -2.16 -6.53 -10.20
N PRO A 80 -3.46 -6.34 -10.36
CA PRO A 80 -4.31 -5.93 -9.25
C PRO A 80 -4.29 -6.97 -8.12
N ALA A 81 -4.56 -6.55 -6.91
CA ALA A 81 -4.83 -7.46 -5.81
C ALA A 81 -6.21 -8.11 -6.02
N MET A 82 -6.32 -9.41 -5.72
CA MET A 82 -7.54 -10.20 -5.86
C MET A 82 -8.10 -10.64 -4.50
N ALA A 83 -7.34 -10.44 -3.41
CA ALA A 83 -7.69 -10.81 -2.05
C ALA A 83 -7.22 -9.73 -1.03
N GLU A 84 -7.19 -10.09 0.26
CA GLU A 84 -6.59 -9.25 1.30
C GLU A 84 -5.14 -8.93 0.96
N CYS A 85 -4.84 -7.65 0.87
CA CYS A 85 -3.56 -7.11 0.48
C CYS A 85 -3.00 -6.17 1.54
N ILE A 86 -1.69 -6.30 1.78
CA ILE A 86 -0.89 -5.35 2.55
C ILE A 86 0.30 -4.96 1.68
N GLN A 87 0.40 -3.68 1.35
CA GLN A 87 1.43 -3.20 0.42
C GLN A 87 2.21 -2.02 1.00
N LEU A 88 3.54 -2.17 1.04
CA LEU A 88 4.47 -1.06 1.27
C LEU A 88 4.58 -0.20 0.01
N HIS A 89 4.50 1.10 0.15
CA HIS A 89 4.63 2.06 -0.94
C HIS A 89 5.84 2.96 -0.70
N HIS A 90 6.62 3.16 -1.76
CA HIS A 90 7.69 4.15 -1.78
C HIS A 90 7.24 5.35 -2.63
N ILE A 91 7.17 6.54 -2.02
CA ILE A 91 6.59 7.75 -2.62
C ILE A 91 7.54 8.95 -2.50
N GLY A 92 8.63 8.92 -3.28
CA GLY A 92 9.71 9.89 -3.17
C GLY A 92 10.73 9.37 -2.16
N GLU A 93 10.95 10.09 -1.08
CA GLU A 93 11.80 9.70 0.06
C GLU A 93 10.95 9.27 1.28
N HIS A 94 9.71 8.83 1.05
CA HIS A 94 8.74 8.54 2.10
C HIS A 94 8.08 7.18 1.90
N TRP A 95 7.77 6.52 3.01
CA TRP A 95 7.23 5.16 3.04
C TRP A 95 5.92 5.11 3.80
N VAL A 96 4.94 4.42 3.21
CA VAL A 96 3.62 4.20 3.79
C VAL A 96 3.18 2.76 3.55
N VAL A 97 2.16 2.28 4.27
CA VAL A 97 1.54 0.98 4.00
C VAL A 97 0.06 1.16 3.66
N SER A 98 -0.43 0.45 2.66
CA SER A 98 -1.86 0.36 2.36
C SER A 98 -2.41 -1.02 2.65
N THR A 99 -3.72 -1.09 2.88
CA THR A 99 -4.45 -2.35 3.00
C THR A 99 -5.92 -2.18 2.63
N ASN A 100 -6.54 -3.27 2.19
CA ASN A 100 -7.99 -3.42 2.07
C ASN A 100 -8.60 -4.35 3.16
N LYS A 101 -7.82 -4.71 4.19
CA LYS A 101 -8.24 -5.65 5.23
C LYS A 101 -9.22 -5.06 6.25
N GLU A 102 -9.22 -3.74 6.44
CA GLU A 102 -9.92 -3.08 7.55
C GLU A 102 -11.37 -2.67 7.27
N GLY A 103 -12.09 -3.48 6.48
CA GLY A 103 -13.51 -3.36 6.24
C GLY A 103 -13.87 -3.07 4.77
N ASN A 104 -15.06 -3.50 4.38
CA ASN A 104 -15.55 -3.50 2.98
C ASN A 104 -15.75 -2.10 2.36
N THR A 105 -15.31 -1.03 3.01
CA THR A 105 -15.62 0.36 2.63
C THR A 105 -14.54 1.05 1.80
N GLY A 106 -13.37 0.43 1.59
CA GLY A 106 -12.32 0.99 0.73
C GLY A 106 -10.91 0.58 1.12
N ILE A 107 -9.94 1.42 0.74
CA ILE A 107 -8.53 1.21 1.03
C ILE A 107 -8.09 2.11 2.19
N THR A 108 -7.42 1.54 3.18
CA THR A 108 -6.79 2.28 4.27
C THR A 108 -5.29 2.43 3.98
N VAL A 109 -4.74 3.63 4.18
CA VAL A 109 -3.31 3.91 4.14
C VAL A 109 -2.86 4.39 5.51
N TYR A 110 -1.80 3.79 6.03
CA TYR A 110 -1.14 4.22 7.25
C TYR A 110 0.13 5.00 6.93
N ASP A 111 0.15 6.25 7.38
CA ASP A 111 1.25 7.20 7.18
C ASP A 111 1.58 7.89 8.51
N SER A 112 2.83 7.76 8.97
CA SER A 112 3.30 8.27 10.25
C SER A 112 3.62 9.77 10.27
N LEU A 113 3.52 10.48 9.13
CA LEU A 113 3.85 11.90 9.00
C LEU A 113 2.72 12.73 8.43
N TYR A 114 2.06 12.22 7.40
CA TYR A 114 1.10 12.96 6.60
C TYR A 114 -0.24 12.25 6.52
N THR A 115 -1.25 12.98 6.07
CA THR A 115 -2.57 12.42 5.74
C THR A 115 -2.95 12.73 4.29
N THR A 116 -1.98 13.10 3.46
CA THR A 116 -2.19 13.57 2.09
C THR A 116 -1.88 12.48 1.06
N VAL A 117 -2.66 12.42 -0.01
CA VAL A 117 -2.44 11.47 -1.13
C VAL A 117 -1.92 12.21 -2.37
N GLY A 118 -0.59 12.22 -2.53
CA GLY A 118 0.09 12.75 -3.71
C GLY A 118 0.00 11.84 -4.94
N MET A 119 0.37 12.36 -6.12
CA MET A 119 0.22 11.66 -7.40
C MET A 119 0.88 10.27 -7.46
N SER A 120 2.09 10.15 -6.89
CA SER A 120 2.81 8.86 -6.85
C SER A 120 2.00 7.80 -6.09
N LEU A 121 1.44 8.17 -4.93
CA LEU A 121 0.60 7.28 -4.14
C LEU A 121 -0.70 6.95 -4.87
N ARG A 122 -1.40 7.95 -5.45
CA ARG A 122 -2.65 7.73 -6.19
C ARG A 122 -2.49 6.66 -7.26
N ARG A 123 -1.44 6.77 -8.07
CA ARG A 123 -1.14 5.83 -9.16
C ARG A 123 -0.90 4.41 -8.63
N GLN A 124 -0.10 4.27 -7.57
CA GLN A 124 0.17 2.97 -6.98
C GLN A 124 -1.10 2.33 -6.39
N LEU A 125 -1.92 3.11 -5.68
CA LEU A 125 -3.18 2.64 -5.11
C LEU A 125 -4.17 2.23 -6.20
N VAL A 126 -4.42 3.08 -7.21
CA VAL A 126 -5.32 2.76 -8.32
C VAL A 126 -4.83 1.55 -9.10
N GLY A 127 -3.53 1.48 -9.42
CA GLY A 127 -2.96 0.33 -10.13
C GLY A 127 -3.17 -0.99 -9.40
N LEU A 128 -3.02 -0.98 -8.07
CA LEU A 128 -3.16 -2.16 -7.23
C LEU A 128 -4.61 -2.54 -6.92
N TYR A 129 -5.49 -1.56 -6.71
CA TYR A 129 -6.84 -1.77 -6.17
C TYR A 129 -7.99 -1.45 -7.14
N LYS A 130 -7.72 -1.18 -8.43
CA LYS A 130 -8.77 -0.88 -9.44
C LYS A 130 -9.87 -1.94 -9.62
N HIS A 131 -9.65 -3.16 -9.14
CA HIS A 131 -10.64 -4.26 -9.18
C HIS A 131 -11.19 -4.61 -7.80
N HIS A 132 -10.96 -3.76 -6.80
CA HIS A 132 -11.49 -3.95 -5.47
C HIS A 132 -13.01 -3.78 -5.44
N ASP A 133 -13.71 -4.57 -4.63
CA ASP A 133 -15.19 -4.56 -4.55
C ASP A 133 -15.78 -3.21 -4.14
N SER A 134 -15.02 -2.39 -3.39
CA SER A 134 -15.45 -1.03 -3.03
C SER A 134 -15.32 -0.01 -4.18
N VAL A 135 -14.80 -0.41 -5.34
CA VAL A 135 -14.79 0.46 -6.52
C VAL A 135 -16.20 0.52 -7.09
N ASP A 136 -16.84 1.66 -6.93
CA ASP A 136 -18.17 1.92 -7.49
C ASP A 136 -18.05 2.99 -8.58
N GLU A 137 -18.58 2.70 -9.76
CA GLU A 137 -18.52 3.60 -10.93
C GLU A 137 -17.10 4.13 -11.25
N GLY A 138 -16.08 3.31 -10.99
CA GLY A 138 -14.68 3.68 -11.20
C GLY A 138 -14.11 4.65 -10.14
N ILE A 139 -14.78 4.79 -9.00
CA ILE A 139 -14.34 5.57 -7.85
C ILE A 139 -13.84 4.61 -6.77
N LEU A 140 -12.56 4.75 -6.41
CA LEU A 140 -11.91 4.02 -5.33
C LEU A 140 -11.89 4.89 -4.06
N PRO A 141 -12.64 4.53 -3.00
CA PRO A 141 -12.57 5.21 -1.71
C PRO A 141 -11.26 4.88 -0.98
N VAL A 142 -10.58 5.92 -0.49
CA VAL A 142 -9.30 5.81 0.23
C VAL A 142 -9.34 6.63 1.53
N THR A 143 -8.92 6.04 2.63
CA THR A 143 -8.73 6.73 3.92
C THR A 143 -7.26 6.68 4.29
N VAL A 144 -6.66 7.83 4.62
CA VAL A 144 -5.30 7.91 5.16
C VAL A 144 -5.37 8.20 6.64
N ILE A 145 -4.72 7.37 7.45
CA ILE A 145 -4.72 7.44 8.91
C ILE A 145 -3.28 7.58 9.42
N CYS A 146 -3.06 8.60 10.24
CA CYS A 146 -1.85 8.71 11.05
C CYS A 146 -2.14 8.08 12.42
N ALA A 147 -2.00 6.75 12.51
CA ALA A 147 -2.26 5.98 13.73
C ALA A 147 -1.32 6.40 14.87
N GLN A 148 -0.04 6.58 14.54
CA GLN A 148 0.96 7.16 15.43
C GLN A 148 1.89 8.05 14.62
N ARG A 149 2.06 9.29 15.08
CA ARG A 149 3.00 10.22 14.47
C ARG A 149 4.42 9.87 14.89
N GLN A 150 5.31 9.66 13.93
CA GLN A 150 6.72 9.44 14.23
C GLN A 150 7.36 10.72 14.79
N VAL A 151 8.38 10.54 15.63
CA VAL A 151 9.27 11.61 16.06
C VAL A 151 10.47 11.68 15.10
N GLY A 152 10.72 12.86 14.51
CA GLY A 152 11.77 13.05 13.49
C GLY A 152 11.32 12.65 12.08
N SER A 153 12.23 12.70 11.11
CA SER A 153 11.92 12.50 9.67
C SER A 153 12.36 11.16 9.09
N SER A 154 13.17 10.36 9.80
CA SER A 154 13.87 9.19 9.24
C SER A 154 13.21 7.84 9.50
N ASP A 155 12.08 7.79 10.23
CA ASP A 155 11.46 6.54 10.67
C ASP A 155 10.21 6.12 9.90
N CYS A 156 9.86 6.78 8.80
CA CYS A 156 8.65 6.44 8.04
C CYS A 156 8.69 4.99 7.52
N GLY A 157 9.85 4.53 7.04
CA GLY A 157 10.05 3.13 6.66
C GLY A 157 9.86 2.16 7.83
N LEU A 158 10.33 2.54 9.02
CA LEU A 158 10.23 1.73 10.23
C LEU A 158 8.77 1.59 10.70
N PHE A 159 8.01 2.69 10.69
CA PHE A 159 6.58 2.68 10.98
C PHE A 159 5.78 1.94 9.90
N ALA A 160 6.11 2.10 8.62
CA ALA A 160 5.45 1.35 7.54
C ALA A 160 5.63 -0.17 7.71
N ILE A 161 6.83 -0.63 8.04
CA ILE A 161 7.10 -2.06 8.34
C ILE A 161 6.32 -2.50 9.58
N ALA A 162 6.35 -1.73 10.67
CA ALA A 162 5.67 -2.11 11.91
C ALA A 162 4.15 -2.18 11.75
N ASN A 163 3.55 -1.22 11.05
CA ASN A 163 2.14 -1.25 10.68
C ASN A 163 1.82 -2.46 9.79
N ALA A 164 2.67 -2.78 8.82
CA ALA A 164 2.50 -3.97 7.97
C ALA A 164 2.52 -5.27 8.78
N VAL A 165 3.44 -5.41 9.74
CA VAL A 165 3.49 -6.55 10.66
C VAL A 165 2.23 -6.61 11.53
N ALA A 166 1.77 -5.49 12.09
CA ALA A 166 0.54 -5.43 12.87
C ALA A 166 -0.67 -5.92 12.07
N LEU A 167 -0.84 -5.39 10.86
CA LEU A 167 -1.92 -5.79 9.95
C LEU A 167 -1.85 -7.28 9.59
N ALA A 168 -0.65 -7.81 9.32
CA ALA A 168 -0.43 -9.21 9.00
C ALA A 168 -0.79 -10.13 10.19
N GLU A 169 -0.50 -9.69 11.41
CA GLU A 169 -0.84 -10.36 12.69
C GLU A 169 -2.31 -10.12 13.12
N GLY A 170 -3.10 -9.42 12.31
CA GLY A 170 -4.51 -9.14 12.58
C GLY A 170 -4.76 -8.08 13.66
N GLN A 171 -3.78 -7.23 13.94
CA GLN A 171 -3.90 -6.08 14.84
C GLN A 171 -4.09 -4.80 14.02
N CYS A 172 -5.12 -4.03 14.35
CA CYS A 172 -5.33 -2.71 13.75
C CYS A 172 -4.22 -1.76 14.25
N PRO A 173 -3.47 -1.09 13.36
CA PRO A 173 -2.45 -0.13 13.77
C PRO A 173 -2.96 1.00 14.67
N THR A 174 -4.25 1.33 14.65
CA THR A 174 -4.83 2.34 15.56
C THR A 174 -4.94 1.86 17.01
N ASP A 175 -4.91 0.55 17.24
CA ASP A 175 -5.03 -0.07 18.57
C ASP A 175 -3.66 -0.29 19.23
N VAL A 176 -2.58 0.04 18.52
CA VAL A 176 -1.20 -0.23 18.89
C VAL A 176 -0.44 1.09 19.02
N GLU A 177 0.31 1.26 20.11
CA GLU A 177 1.27 2.35 20.26
C GLU A 177 2.69 1.78 20.30
N PHE A 178 3.45 2.00 19.23
CA PHE A 178 4.82 1.52 19.10
C PHE A 178 5.81 2.33 19.94
N ASP A 179 6.71 1.63 20.62
CA ASP A 179 7.84 2.21 21.34
C ASP A 179 8.98 2.52 20.35
N GLN A 180 8.89 3.69 19.70
CA GLN A 180 9.79 4.12 18.61
C GLN A 180 11.27 3.99 18.96
N LEU A 181 11.64 4.24 20.22
CA LEU A 181 13.02 4.15 20.69
C LEU A 181 13.61 2.73 20.57
N LYS A 182 12.76 1.70 20.62
CA LYS A 182 13.17 0.29 20.55
C LYS A 182 12.94 -0.33 19.17
N MET A 183 12.26 0.36 18.26
CA MET A 183 11.86 -0.22 16.96
C MET A 183 13.07 -0.55 16.07
N ARG A 184 14.11 0.30 16.04
CA ARG A 184 15.30 0.05 15.20
C ARG A 184 16.07 -1.19 15.65
N ASP A 185 16.44 -1.24 16.94
CA ASP A 185 17.10 -2.39 17.55
C ASP A 185 16.30 -3.69 17.38
N HIS A 186 14.97 -3.59 17.42
CA HIS A 186 14.07 -4.72 17.19
C HIS A 186 14.11 -5.17 15.73
N LEU A 187 14.05 -4.24 14.77
CA LEU A 187 14.16 -4.57 13.36
C LEU A 187 15.49 -5.28 13.06
N ASP A 188 16.60 -4.77 13.58
CA ASP A 188 17.91 -5.40 13.40
C ASP A 188 17.93 -6.84 13.93
N LYS A 189 17.33 -7.08 15.11
CA LYS A 189 17.18 -8.43 15.67
C LYS A 189 16.30 -9.32 14.79
N CYS A 190 15.20 -8.79 14.25
CA CYS A 190 14.31 -9.52 13.34
C CYS A 190 15.03 -9.90 12.05
N LEU A 191 15.79 -8.97 11.45
CA LEU A 191 16.58 -9.21 10.24
C LEU A 191 17.67 -10.27 10.48
N MET A 192 18.42 -10.17 11.59
CA MET A 192 19.41 -11.19 11.97
C MET A 192 18.78 -12.55 12.25
N GLY A 193 17.60 -12.55 12.89
CA GLY A 193 16.81 -13.73 13.19
C GLY A 193 16.08 -14.33 12.00
N LYS A 194 15.96 -13.59 10.89
CA LYS A 194 15.13 -13.89 9.71
C LYS A 194 13.68 -14.17 10.08
N SER A 195 13.15 -13.39 11.02
CA SER A 195 11.77 -13.51 11.43
C SER A 195 11.26 -12.16 11.92
N LEU A 196 10.28 -11.60 11.21
CA LEU A 196 9.62 -10.37 11.61
C LEU A 196 8.57 -10.70 12.66
N GLN A 197 8.63 -10.00 13.77
CA GLN A 197 7.72 -10.16 14.89
C GLN A 197 7.11 -8.80 15.21
N MET A 198 5.94 -8.80 15.84
CA MET A 198 5.32 -7.58 16.35
C MET A 198 6.35 -6.69 17.02
N PHE A 199 6.39 -5.43 16.59
CA PHE A 199 7.32 -4.44 17.11
C PHE A 199 6.99 -4.13 18.58
N PRO A 200 7.97 -3.65 19.38
CA PRO A 200 7.71 -3.25 20.76
C PRO A 200 6.58 -2.23 20.82
N HIS A 201 5.53 -2.54 21.58
CA HIS A 201 4.32 -1.73 21.64
C HIS A 201 3.62 -1.82 22.99
N PHE A 202 2.73 -0.86 23.22
CA PHE A 202 1.74 -0.85 24.28
C PHE A 202 0.35 -1.03 23.67
N ARG A 203 -0.57 -1.67 24.39
CA ARG A 203 -1.97 -1.67 24.00
C ARG A 203 -2.53 -0.27 24.23
N ASN A 204 -3.06 0.35 23.18
CA ASN A 204 -3.63 1.68 23.29
C ASN A 204 -5.07 1.57 23.82
N PHE A 205 -5.25 1.69 25.14
CA PHE A 205 -6.58 1.70 25.76
C PHE A 205 -7.29 3.05 25.63
N GLN A 206 -6.64 4.09 25.09
CA GLN A 206 -7.20 5.44 24.99
C GLN A 206 -7.91 5.65 23.64
N GLN A 207 -9.09 5.06 23.51
CA GLN A 207 -9.99 5.20 22.36
C GLN A 207 -10.59 6.62 22.15
N SER A 208 -10.11 7.65 22.86
CA SER A 208 -10.78 8.96 22.90
C SER A 208 -10.02 10.13 22.27
N LYS A 209 -8.84 9.92 21.66
CA LYS A 209 -8.21 10.97 20.86
C LYS A 209 -8.68 10.86 19.41
N SER A 210 -9.19 11.96 18.85
CA SER A 210 -9.54 12.02 17.43
C SER A 210 -8.30 11.66 16.59
N LEU A 211 -8.34 10.53 15.90
CA LEU A 211 -7.27 10.11 15.02
C LEU A 211 -7.12 11.14 13.89
N GLN A 212 -5.88 11.51 13.58
CA GLN A 212 -5.61 12.35 12.43
C GLN A 212 -5.82 11.49 11.18
N GLN A 213 -6.89 11.76 10.44
CA GLN A 213 -7.24 11.04 9.22
C GLN A 213 -7.79 11.97 8.13
N SER A 214 -7.75 11.52 6.89
CA SER A 214 -8.34 12.22 5.74
C SER A 214 -8.86 11.21 4.73
N THR A 215 -10.01 11.50 4.12
CA THR A 215 -10.63 10.64 3.11
C THR A 215 -10.49 11.24 1.72
N TYR A 216 -10.37 10.35 0.73
CA TYR A 216 -10.16 10.68 -0.66
C TYR A 216 -11.01 9.77 -1.54
N GLN A 217 -11.45 10.33 -2.67
CA GLN A 217 -12.05 9.56 -3.76
C GLN A 217 -11.08 9.61 -4.94
N LEU A 218 -10.49 8.46 -5.26
CA LEU A 218 -9.60 8.32 -6.41
C LEU A 218 -10.41 7.81 -7.60
N SER A 219 -10.09 8.29 -8.80
CA SER A 219 -10.67 7.74 -10.02
C SER A 219 -9.71 6.72 -10.62
N ILE A 220 -10.25 5.57 -11.04
CA ILE A 220 -9.50 4.61 -11.88
C ILE A 220 -9.30 5.15 -13.30
N PHE A 221 -10.05 6.18 -13.67
CA PHE A 221 -9.92 6.92 -14.91
C PHE A 221 -8.95 8.08 -14.76
N CYS A 222 -8.54 8.61 -15.91
CA CYS A 222 -7.64 9.73 -16.08
C CYS A 222 -6.24 9.51 -15.47
N ILE A 223 -5.24 10.10 -16.12
CA ILE A 223 -3.85 10.08 -15.65
C ILE A 223 -3.63 10.78 -14.30
N CYS A 224 -4.60 11.59 -13.84
CA CYS A 224 -4.50 12.30 -12.56
C CYS A 224 -5.07 11.51 -11.37
N HIS A 225 -5.82 10.43 -11.63
CA HIS A 225 -6.48 9.59 -10.63
C HIS A 225 -7.32 10.34 -9.60
N GLU A 226 -7.78 11.54 -9.94
CA GLU A 226 -8.57 12.39 -9.06
C GLU A 226 -10.03 12.31 -9.47
N TYR A 227 -10.91 11.95 -8.54
CA TYR A 227 -12.34 12.09 -8.80
C TYR A 227 -12.72 13.57 -8.75
N ARG A 228 -13.43 14.02 -9.79
CA ARG A 228 -13.99 15.36 -9.89
C ARG A 228 -15.45 15.22 -10.30
N GLN A 229 -16.34 15.52 -9.37
CA GLN A 229 -17.77 15.46 -9.63
C GLN A 229 -18.12 16.28 -10.87
N GLU A 230 -18.84 15.67 -11.81
CA GLU A 230 -19.34 16.30 -13.04
C GLU A 230 -18.27 16.90 -13.97
N ALA A 231 -16.99 16.57 -13.76
CA ALA A 231 -15.94 17.08 -14.64
C ALA A 231 -16.06 16.45 -16.04
N PRO A 232 -15.95 17.26 -17.12
CA PRO A 232 -16.05 16.74 -18.48
C PRO A 232 -14.86 15.83 -18.80
N MET A 233 -15.17 14.69 -19.40
CA MET A 233 -14.20 13.68 -19.79
C MET A 233 -14.38 13.29 -21.26
N ILE A 234 -13.27 12.93 -21.89
CA ILE A 234 -13.23 12.40 -23.25
C ILE A 234 -12.63 11.00 -23.21
N GLN A 235 -13.16 10.10 -24.02
CA GLN A 235 -12.59 8.77 -24.20
C GLN A 235 -11.58 8.79 -25.35
N CYS A 236 -10.40 8.23 -25.12
CA CYS A 236 -9.44 7.99 -26.20
C CYS A 236 -9.89 6.80 -27.06
N ASP A 237 -9.94 7.00 -28.37
CA ASP A 237 -10.27 5.98 -29.37
C ASP A 237 -9.25 4.83 -29.43
N GLN A 238 -7.96 5.12 -29.18
CA GLN A 238 -6.88 4.14 -29.27
C GLN A 238 -6.79 3.22 -28.04
N CYS A 239 -6.92 3.77 -26.84
CA CYS A 239 -6.72 3.01 -25.58
C CYS A 239 -7.98 2.89 -24.72
N SER A 240 -9.10 3.47 -25.16
CA SER A 240 -10.40 3.48 -24.45
C SER A 240 -10.38 4.12 -23.06
N ASN A 241 -9.27 4.77 -22.67
CA ASN A 241 -9.15 5.47 -21.40
C ASN A 241 -9.96 6.76 -21.40
N TRP A 242 -10.60 7.03 -20.28
CA TRP A 242 -11.31 8.28 -20.03
C TRP A 242 -10.38 9.29 -19.39
N LEU A 243 -10.32 10.49 -19.96
CA LEU A 243 -9.40 11.55 -19.56
C LEU A 243 -10.18 12.85 -19.31
N HIS A 244 -9.87 13.56 -18.23
CA HIS A 244 -10.43 14.89 -18.03
C HIS A 244 -9.93 15.82 -19.13
N TYR A 245 -10.83 16.67 -19.64
CA TYR A 245 -10.49 17.71 -20.63
C TYR A 245 -9.26 18.52 -20.23
N ARG A 246 -9.24 19.00 -18.98
CA ARG A 246 -8.11 19.76 -18.41
C ARG A 246 -6.80 18.96 -18.37
N CYS A 247 -6.85 17.64 -18.17
CA CYS A 247 -5.66 16.80 -18.10
C CYS A 247 -5.02 16.55 -19.47
N VAL A 248 -5.77 16.73 -20.55
CA VAL A 248 -5.29 16.63 -21.94
C VAL A 248 -5.35 17.96 -22.69
N ASN A 249 -5.57 19.07 -21.98
CA ASN A 249 -5.63 20.42 -22.53
C ASN A 249 -6.66 20.59 -23.66
N ILE A 250 -7.84 19.98 -23.50
CA ILE A 250 -8.98 20.10 -24.43
C ILE A 250 -10.03 21.04 -23.80
N SER A 251 -10.67 21.86 -24.61
CA SER A 251 -11.80 22.71 -24.23
C SER A 251 -13.13 22.15 -24.77
N ALA A 252 -14.25 22.65 -24.26
CA ALA A 252 -15.57 22.27 -24.79
C ALA A 252 -15.75 22.66 -26.27
N GLY A 253 -15.08 23.72 -26.74
CA GLY A 253 -15.13 24.16 -28.14
C GLY A 253 -14.41 23.18 -29.08
N ASP A 254 -13.30 22.60 -28.63
CA ASP A 254 -12.54 21.62 -29.42
C ASP A 254 -13.36 20.35 -29.68
N VAL A 255 -14.15 19.91 -28.69
CA VAL A 255 -15.00 18.72 -28.79
C VAL A 255 -16.18 18.92 -29.74
N ALA A 256 -16.74 20.13 -29.81
CA ALA A 256 -17.80 20.46 -30.75
C ALA A 256 -17.35 20.32 -32.22
N VAL A 257 -16.06 20.53 -32.50
CA VAL A 257 -15.46 20.35 -33.83
C VAL A 257 -15.19 18.87 -34.15
N LEU A 258 -14.95 18.05 -33.12
CA LEU A 258 -14.71 16.61 -33.25
C LEU A 258 -15.99 15.78 -33.45
N GLY A 259 -17.17 16.41 -33.44
CA GLY A 259 -18.46 15.72 -33.59
C GLY A 259 -18.81 14.80 -32.40
N ALA A 260 -18.08 14.87 -31.29
CA ALA A 260 -18.29 14.03 -30.13
C ALA A 260 -19.45 14.58 -29.28
N THR A 261 -20.52 13.80 -29.15
CA THR A 261 -21.65 14.13 -28.27
C THR A 261 -21.26 13.99 -26.80
N PHE A 262 -21.73 14.94 -26.01
CA PHE A 262 -21.45 15.12 -24.58
C PHE A 262 -21.74 13.85 -23.75
N LEU A 263 -20.77 13.41 -22.95
CA LEU A 263 -20.98 12.48 -21.84
C LEU A 263 -20.83 13.28 -20.55
N GLY A 264 -21.95 13.75 -20.03
CA GLY A 264 -22.05 14.33 -18.70
C GLY A 264 -22.53 13.27 -17.72
N ILE A 265 -21.75 13.00 -16.67
CA ILE A 265 -22.28 12.30 -15.49
C ILE A 265 -23.06 13.35 -14.70
N THR A 266 -24.39 13.36 -14.78
CA THR A 266 -25.22 14.23 -13.93
C THR A 266 -26.04 13.37 -12.97
N ARG A 267 -26.02 13.77 -11.69
CA ARG A 267 -26.78 13.10 -10.63
C ARG A 267 -28.24 13.53 -10.67
N THR A 268 -29.14 12.63 -11.05
CA THR A 268 -30.58 12.77 -10.75
C THR A 268 -31.12 11.45 -10.17
N GLY A 269 -31.16 11.36 -8.84
CA GLY A 269 -31.68 10.17 -8.14
C GLY A 269 -30.74 8.96 -8.11
N HIS A 270 -31.19 7.89 -7.43
CA HIS A 270 -30.46 6.65 -7.11
C HIS A 270 -30.21 5.71 -8.31
N SER A 271 -29.94 6.26 -9.50
CA SER A 271 -29.59 5.46 -10.69
C SER A 271 -28.75 6.29 -11.65
N TYR A 272 -27.56 5.80 -12.00
CA TYR A 272 -26.74 6.34 -13.07
C TYR A 272 -27.06 5.57 -14.36
N SER A 273 -27.27 6.30 -15.46
CA SER A 273 -27.51 5.71 -16.77
C SER A 273 -26.39 6.18 -17.71
N LEU A 274 -25.50 5.26 -18.07
CA LEU A 274 -24.49 5.46 -19.11
C LEU A 274 -25.21 5.46 -20.46
N TYR A 275 -25.51 6.64 -21.02
CA TYR A 275 -26.05 6.72 -22.37
C TYR A 275 -24.92 6.70 -23.40
N TYR A 276 -24.84 5.60 -24.16
CA TYR A 276 -24.11 5.57 -25.42
C TYR A 276 -24.92 6.34 -26.47
N ILE A 277 -24.36 7.42 -27.00
CA ILE A 277 -24.81 7.97 -28.29
C ILE A 277 -23.68 7.68 -29.28
N CYS A 278 -23.89 6.61 -30.05
CA CYS A 278 -23.15 6.33 -31.27
C CYS A 278 -23.72 7.25 -32.36
N ILE A 279 -22.86 7.92 -33.13
CA ILE A 279 -23.19 8.38 -34.48
C ILE A 279 -22.40 7.50 -35.44
#